data_AF-Q70M28-F1
#
_entry.id   AF-Q70M28-F1
#
_cell.length_a   1.000
_cell.length_b   1.000
_cell.length_c   1.000
_cell.angle_alpha   90.00
_cell.angle_beta   90.00
_cell.angle_gamma   90.00
#
_symmetry.space_group_name_H-M   'P 1'
#
loop_
_entity.id
_entity.type
_entity.pdbx_description
1 polymer ?
#
loop_
_entity_poly.entity_id
_entity_poly.type
_entity_poly.pdbx_seq_one_letter_code
_entity_poly.pdbx_strand_id
1 'polypeptide(L)'
;IDSMTGGHPNTTKISRALAAGAAETGIAMGVGSQRAGLELDDEDLLESYTVVRDAAPDAFIYGNIGAAQLREYETAMVERAVEMIDADALAVHLNFLQEAVQPEGDINAEGCLAAIERVSSELSVPIVVKETGNGI
;
A
#
# COMPACT_ATOMS: atom_id res chain seq x y z
N ILE A 1 5.79 -4.49 10.97
CA ILE A 1 4.38 -4.09 11.20
C ILE A 1 3.67 -4.22 9.87
N ASP A 2 2.67 -5.10 9.75
CA ASP A 2 1.97 -5.29 8.48
C ASP A 2 1.00 -4.14 8.17
N SER A 3 0.60 -4.01 6.91
CA SER A 3 -0.33 -3.00 6.39
C SER A 3 -1.68 -3.05 7.10
N MET A 4 -2.11 -1.91 7.64
CA MET A 4 -3.40 -1.81 8.35
C MET A 4 -4.24 -0.62 7.92
N THR A 5 -3.65 0.59 7.86
CA THR A 5 -4.43 1.84 7.77
C THR A 5 -3.66 2.98 7.10
N GLY A 6 -4.37 4.09 6.84
CA GLY A 6 -3.99 5.15 5.92
C GLY A 6 -5.20 5.49 5.04
N GLY A 7 -5.30 6.72 4.56
CA GLY A 7 -6.44 7.16 3.75
C GLY A 7 -7.63 7.64 4.56
N HIS A 8 -7.40 8.11 5.79
CA HIS A 8 -8.39 8.87 6.55
C HIS A 8 -7.67 9.77 7.59
N PRO A 9 -8.08 11.02 7.83
CA PRO A 9 -7.37 11.93 8.74
C PRO A 9 -7.20 11.39 10.17
N ASN A 10 -8.21 10.66 10.66
CA ASN A 10 -8.16 9.98 11.96
C ASN A 10 -7.03 8.93 12.10
N THR A 11 -6.45 8.43 11.00
CA THR A 11 -5.44 7.38 11.04
C THR A 11 -4.02 7.94 11.14
N THR A 12 -3.81 9.23 10.86
CA THR A 12 -2.49 9.89 10.88
C THR A 12 -1.76 9.69 12.20
N LYS A 13 -2.45 9.83 13.34
CA LYS A 13 -1.85 9.61 14.68
C LYS A 13 -1.41 8.16 14.91
N ILE A 14 -2.19 7.20 14.39
CA ILE A 14 -1.88 5.77 14.50
C ILE A 14 -0.68 5.44 13.61
N SER A 15 -0.70 5.88 12.35
CA SER A 15 0.42 5.72 11.41
C SER A 15 1.72 6.28 11.98
N ARG A 16 1.70 7.50 12.54
CA ARG A 16 2.87 8.14 13.17
C ARG A 16 3.41 7.32 14.34
N ALA A 17 2.53 6.85 15.22
CA ALA A 17 2.94 6.10 16.41
C ALA A 17 3.56 4.74 16.06
N LEU A 18 2.98 4.03 15.08
CA LEU A 18 3.52 2.78 14.58
C LEU A 18 4.87 2.98 13.89
N ALA A 19 5.00 4.04 13.08
CA ALA A 19 6.24 4.38 12.40
C ALA A 19 7.37 4.70 13.39
N ALA A 20 7.10 5.52 14.40
CA ALA A 20 8.06 5.82 15.46
C ALA A 20 8.51 4.54 16.19
N GLY A 21 7.58 3.65 16.53
CA GLY A 21 7.91 2.36 17.13
C GLY A 21 8.72 1.45 16.20
N ALA A 22 8.42 1.45 14.91
CA ALA A 22 9.17 0.71 13.90
C ALA A 22 10.61 1.22 13.79
N ALA A 23 10.81 2.54 13.78
CA ALA A 23 12.11 3.19 13.76
C ALA A 23 12.94 2.87 15.02
N GLU A 24 12.32 2.96 16.21
CA GLU A 24 12.99 2.67 17.49
C GLU A 24 13.45 1.21 17.58
N THR A 25 12.67 0.28 17.02
CA THR A 25 12.94 -1.16 17.12
C THR A 25 13.66 -1.75 15.92
N GLY A 26 13.88 -0.97 14.86
CA GLY A 26 14.55 -1.41 13.65
C GLY A 26 13.77 -2.46 12.85
N ILE A 27 12.43 -2.44 12.91
CA ILE A 27 11.57 -3.36 12.14
C ILE A 27 10.93 -2.64 10.96
N ALA A 28 10.63 -3.39 9.90
CA ALA A 28 9.92 -2.86 8.74
C ALA A 28 8.46 -2.49 9.06
N MET A 29 7.89 -1.53 8.34
CA MET A 29 6.48 -1.15 8.44
C MET A 29 5.83 -0.94 7.06
N GLY A 30 4.62 -1.48 6.89
CA GLY A 30 3.77 -1.22 5.73
C GLY A 30 2.69 -0.19 6.01
N VAL A 31 2.35 0.62 5.02
CA VAL A 31 1.14 1.46 5.05
C VAL A 31 -0.10 0.68 4.62
N GLY A 32 -1.29 1.18 4.94
CA GLY A 32 -2.55 0.69 4.37
C GLY A 32 -2.65 0.94 2.86
N SER A 33 -3.73 0.45 2.23
CA SER A 33 -3.92 0.63 0.78
C SER A 33 -3.83 2.12 0.41
N GLN A 34 -2.93 2.45 -0.51
CA GLN A 34 -2.68 3.82 -0.98
C GLN A 34 -3.64 4.24 -2.10
N ARG A 35 -4.63 3.42 -2.45
CA ARG A 35 -5.65 3.73 -3.46
C ARG A 35 -6.25 5.12 -3.24
N ALA A 36 -6.69 5.42 -2.01
CA ALA A 36 -7.28 6.72 -1.69
C ALA A 36 -6.30 7.88 -1.93
N GLY A 37 -5.04 7.73 -1.52
CA GLY A 37 -4.01 8.76 -1.77
C GLY A 37 -3.59 8.91 -3.23
N LEU A 38 -3.89 7.93 -4.10
CA LEU A 38 -3.65 8.01 -5.54
C LEU A 38 -4.83 8.63 -6.32
N GLU A 39 -6.06 8.32 -5.90
CA GLU A 39 -7.29 8.71 -6.59
C GLU A 39 -7.86 10.05 -6.12
N LEU A 40 -7.65 10.41 -4.85
CA LEU A 40 -8.24 11.61 -4.23
C LEU A 40 -7.20 12.72 -4.07
N ASP A 41 -7.58 13.92 -4.48
CA ASP A 41 -6.79 15.14 -4.28
C ASP A 41 -7.16 15.77 -2.92
N ASP A 42 -6.66 15.16 -1.84
CA ASP A 42 -6.95 15.56 -0.46
C ASP A 42 -5.66 15.51 0.38
N GLU A 43 -5.22 16.68 0.85
CA GLU A 43 -3.99 16.84 1.63
C GLU A 43 -4.03 16.10 2.97
N ASP A 44 -5.18 16.04 3.64
CA ASP A 44 -5.31 15.35 4.93
C ASP A 44 -5.18 13.83 4.74
N LEU A 45 -5.66 13.31 3.60
CA LEU A 45 -5.45 11.91 3.22
C LEU A 45 -3.99 11.62 2.93
N LEU A 46 -3.32 12.47 2.15
CA LEU A 46 -1.90 12.33 1.85
C LEU A 46 -1.05 12.36 3.13
N GLU A 47 -1.33 13.29 4.06
CA GLU A 47 -0.63 13.37 5.35
C GLU A 47 -0.73 12.04 6.12
N SER A 48 -1.88 11.36 6.06
CA SER A 48 -2.07 10.09 6.75
C SER A 48 -1.12 8.95 6.31
N TYR A 49 -0.50 9.10 5.12
CA TYR A 49 0.53 8.21 4.59
C TYR A 49 1.94 8.79 4.76
N THR A 50 2.18 10.02 4.30
CA THR A 50 3.52 10.65 4.29
C THR A 50 4.13 10.78 5.68
N VAL A 51 3.27 10.92 6.70
CA VAL A 51 3.65 10.95 8.12
C VAL A 51 4.52 9.76 8.57
N VAL A 52 4.39 8.62 7.88
CA VAL A 52 5.15 7.41 8.20
C VAL A 52 6.64 7.62 7.92
N ARG A 53 6.98 8.16 6.74
CA ARG A 53 8.39 8.42 6.40
C ARG A 53 8.97 9.54 7.25
N ASP A 54 8.19 10.58 7.56
CA ASP A 54 8.63 11.65 8.48
C ASP A 54 8.99 11.13 9.88
N ALA A 55 8.22 10.17 10.39
CA ALA A 55 8.43 9.59 11.72
C ALA A 55 9.48 8.48 11.75
N ALA A 56 9.81 7.89 10.59
CA ALA A 56 10.70 6.75 10.46
C ALA A 56 11.61 6.91 9.22
N PRO A 57 12.46 7.94 9.16
CA PRO A 57 13.21 8.30 7.95
C PRO A 57 14.13 7.18 7.46
N ASP A 58 14.76 6.46 8.39
CA ASP A 58 15.73 5.40 8.07
C ASP A 58 15.15 3.97 8.16
N ALA A 59 13.87 3.84 8.51
CA ALA A 59 13.24 2.51 8.61
C ALA A 59 12.90 1.96 7.23
N PHE A 60 12.84 0.63 7.12
CA PHE A 60 12.31 -0.01 5.92
C PHE A 60 10.78 0.18 5.87
N ILE A 61 10.30 1.00 4.94
CA ILE A 61 8.87 1.26 4.74
C ILE A 61 8.43 0.69 3.40
N TYR A 62 7.28 0.03 3.37
CA TYR A 62 6.70 -0.44 2.11
C TYR A 62 5.31 0.13 1.85
N GLY A 63 5.05 0.44 0.58
CA GLY A 63 3.75 0.85 0.08
C GLY A 63 2.78 -0.32 0.03
N ASN A 64 1.50 -0.05 -0.23
CA ASN A 64 0.50 -1.11 -0.38
C ASN A 64 -0.61 -0.74 -1.36
N ILE A 65 -0.92 -1.65 -2.27
CA ILE A 65 -1.96 -1.47 -3.30
C ILE A 65 -2.62 -2.81 -3.64
N GLY A 66 -3.88 -2.78 -4.08
CA GLY A 66 -4.63 -4.00 -4.41
C GLY A 66 -4.32 -4.50 -5.82
N ALA A 67 -4.31 -5.82 -6.00
CA ALA A 67 -4.08 -6.43 -7.32
C ALA A 67 -5.14 -6.03 -8.37
N ALA A 68 -6.38 -5.77 -7.95
CA ALA A 68 -7.42 -5.25 -8.82
C ALA A 68 -7.04 -3.87 -9.40
N GLN A 69 -6.55 -2.95 -8.56
CA GLN A 69 -6.11 -1.62 -8.99
C GLN A 69 -4.91 -1.68 -9.92
N LEU A 70 -4.00 -2.64 -9.75
CA LEU A 70 -2.88 -2.83 -10.68
C LEU A 70 -3.33 -3.06 -12.12
N ARG A 71 -4.51 -3.66 -12.33
CA ARG A 71 -5.06 -3.84 -13.68
C ARG A 71 -5.54 -2.53 -14.30
N GLU A 72 -6.00 -1.61 -13.46
CA GLU A 72 -6.54 -0.31 -13.87
C GLU A 72 -5.46 0.75 -14.05
N TYR A 73 -4.30 0.55 -13.40
CA TYR A 73 -3.23 1.54 -13.36
C TYR A 73 -2.06 1.19 -14.27
N GLU A 74 -1.63 2.19 -15.04
CA GLU A 74 -0.30 2.19 -15.65
C GLU A 74 0.78 2.22 -14.58
N THR A 75 1.96 1.64 -14.86
CA THR A 75 3.06 1.56 -13.88
C THR A 75 3.44 2.93 -13.33
N ALA A 76 3.37 3.98 -14.15
CA ALA A 76 3.64 5.36 -13.71
C ALA A 76 2.71 5.84 -12.57
N MET A 77 1.45 5.38 -12.54
CA MET A 77 0.55 5.70 -11.43
C MET A 77 0.87 4.89 -10.18
N VAL A 78 1.35 3.65 -10.35
CA VAL A 78 1.83 2.81 -9.24
C VAL A 78 3.12 3.37 -8.63
N GLU A 79 4.01 3.92 -9.46
CA GLU A 79 5.24 4.60 -9.03
C GLU A 79 4.94 5.76 -8.06
N ARG A 80 3.85 6.50 -8.28
CA ARG A 80 3.42 7.56 -7.34
C ARG A 80 3.13 7.04 -5.93
N ALA A 81 2.74 5.78 -5.76
CA ALA A 81 2.54 5.19 -4.44
C ALA A 81 3.88 4.96 -3.72
N VAL A 82 4.92 4.61 -4.48
CA VAL A 82 6.30 4.47 -3.98
C VAL A 82 6.80 5.85 -3.56
N GLU A 83 6.71 6.84 -4.47
CA GLU A 83 7.16 8.21 -4.23
C GLU A 83 6.45 8.88 -3.04
N MET A 84 5.16 8.61 -2.84
CA MET A 84 4.35 9.19 -1.77
C MET A 84 4.96 9.01 -0.37
N ILE A 85 5.66 7.91 -0.13
CA ILE A 85 6.24 7.60 1.19
C ILE A 85 7.73 7.27 1.11
N ASP A 86 8.36 7.55 -0.03
CA ASP A 86 9.73 7.14 -0.35
C ASP A 86 9.93 5.64 -0.02
N ALA A 87 9.06 4.77 -0.55
CA ALA A 87 9.00 3.37 -0.14
C ALA A 87 10.23 2.57 -0.59
N ASP A 88 10.63 1.60 0.22
CA ASP A 88 11.69 0.63 -0.08
C ASP A 88 11.18 -0.59 -0.87
N ALA A 89 9.87 -0.84 -0.82
CA ALA A 89 9.18 -1.89 -1.55
C ALA A 89 7.70 -1.56 -1.72
N LEU A 90 6.99 -2.30 -2.57
CA LEU A 90 5.55 -2.21 -2.71
C LEU A 90 4.88 -3.55 -2.46
N ALA A 91 3.97 -3.60 -1.48
CA ALA A 91 3.12 -4.75 -1.29
C ALA A 91 1.93 -4.72 -2.27
N VAL A 92 1.69 -5.83 -2.95
CA VAL A 92 0.46 -6.07 -3.71
C VAL A 92 -0.40 -7.03 -2.92
N HIS A 93 -1.51 -6.55 -2.37
CA HIS A 93 -2.41 -7.41 -1.60
C HIS A 93 -3.43 -8.12 -2.49
N LEU A 94 -3.64 -9.39 -2.16
CA LEU A 94 -4.67 -10.26 -2.71
C LEU A 94 -5.76 -10.41 -1.66
N ASN A 95 -6.92 -9.80 -1.89
CA ASN A 95 -8.05 -9.81 -0.96
C ASN A 95 -9.32 -10.40 -1.58
N PHE A 96 -9.17 -11.34 -2.53
CA PHE A 96 -10.28 -11.86 -3.33
C PHE A 96 -11.45 -12.42 -2.50
N LEU A 97 -11.17 -13.11 -1.38
CA LEU A 97 -12.27 -13.58 -0.52
C LEU A 97 -12.98 -12.41 0.18
N GLN A 98 -12.25 -11.40 0.62
CA GLN A 98 -12.82 -10.20 1.23
C GLN A 98 -13.74 -9.48 0.23
N GLU A 99 -13.28 -9.29 -1.01
CA GLU A 99 -14.09 -8.69 -2.08
C GLU A 99 -15.32 -9.55 -2.43
N ALA A 100 -15.19 -10.88 -2.46
CA ALA A 100 -16.30 -11.79 -2.76
C ALA A 100 -17.43 -11.75 -1.73
N VAL A 101 -17.17 -11.34 -0.49
CA VAL A 101 -18.19 -11.28 0.57
C VAL A 101 -18.70 -9.86 0.85
N GLN A 102 -17.99 -8.82 0.41
CA GLN A 102 -18.35 -7.43 0.63
C GLN A 102 -19.45 -7.00 -0.37
N PRO A 103 -20.50 -6.26 0.05
CA PRO A 103 -21.60 -5.88 -0.85
C PRO A 103 -21.17 -5.13 -2.11
N GLU A 104 -20.12 -4.33 -2.01
CA GLU A 104 -19.54 -3.50 -3.05
C GLU A 104 -18.21 -4.02 -3.61
N GLY A 105 -17.81 -5.25 -3.28
CA GLY A 105 -16.50 -5.77 -3.62
C GLY A 105 -16.32 -6.12 -5.10
N ASP A 106 -15.10 -5.97 -5.60
CA ASP A 106 -14.70 -6.38 -6.95
C ASP A 106 -14.25 -7.84 -6.98
N ILE A 107 -15.10 -8.70 -7.53
CA ILE A 107 -14.86 -10.14 -7.61
C ILE A 107 -14.02 -10.56 -8.84
N ASN A 108 -13.60 -9.61 -9.68
CA ASN A 108 -12.87 -9.94 -10.90
C ASN A 108 -11.36 -10.09 -10.63
N ALA A 109 -10.88 -11.33 -10.65
CA ALA A 109 -9.45 -11.64 -10.50
C ALA A 109 -8.68 -11.79 -11.83
N GLU A 110 -9.37 -11.71 -12.97
CA GLU A 110 -8.75 -11.97 -14.29
C GLU A 110 -7.66 -10.94 -14.61
N GLY A 111 -6.50 -11.40 -15.07
CA GLY A 111 -5.40 -10.51 -15.45
C GLY A 111 -4.60 -9.90 -14.30
N CYS A 112 -4.95 -10.16 -13.02
CA CYS A 112 -4.16 -9.70 -11.87
C CYS A 112 -2.70 -10.18 -11.93
N LEU A 113 -2.47 -11.45 -12.31
CA LEU A 113 -1.10 -11.99 -12.44
C LEU A 113 -0.29 -11.27 -13.52
N ALA A 114 -0.89 -11.00 -14.68
CA ALA A 114 -0.23 -10.27 -15.76
C ALA A 114 0.05 -8.80 -15.37
N ALA A 115 -0.86 -8.19 -14.61
CA ALA A 115 -0.64 -6.85 -14.07
C ALA A 115 0.51 -6.81 -13.06
N ILE A 116 0.60 -7.82 -12.17
CA ILE A 116 1.73 -7.97 -11.24
C ILE A 116 3.05 -8.15 -12.03
N GLU A 117 3.07 -9.01 -13.05
CA GLU A 117 4.25 -9.24 -13.89
C GLU A 117 4.72 -7.93 -14.54
N ARG A 118 3.82 -7.20 -15.21
CA ARG A 118 4.12 -5.90 -15.83
C ARG A 118 4.73 -4.93 -14.83
N VAL A 119 4.05 -4.68 -13.71
CA VAL A 119 4.51 -3.70 -12.71
C VAL A 119 5.83 -4.16 -12.10
N SER A 120 6.01 -5.45 -11.82
CA SER A 120 7.27 -5.97 -11.25
C SER A 120 8.49 -5.80 -12.16
N SER A 121 8.28 -5.68 -13.48
CA SER A 121 9.36 -5.52 -14.44
C SER A 121 9.82 -4.06 -14.63
N GLU A 122 9.02 -3.11 -14.16
CA GLU A 122 9.18 -1.68 -14.46
C GLU A 122 9.28 -0.79 -13.21
N LEU A 123 8.70 -1.21 -12.08
CA LEU A 123 8.67 -0.43 -10.84
C LEU A 123 10.09 -0.23 -10.29
N SER A 124 10.34 0.95 -9.71
CA SER A 124 11.68 1.28 -9.17
C SER A 124 12.10 0.46 -7.96
N VAL A 125 11.15 -0.19 -7.28
CA VAL A 125 11.35 -0.94 -6.02
C VAL A 125 10.83 -2.37 -6.13
N PRO A 126 11.33 -3.32 -5.32
CA PRO A 126 10.83 -4.68 -5.32
C PRO A 126 9.36 -4.78 -4.90
N ILE A 127 8.67 -5.78 -5.45
CA ILE A 127 7.28 -6.10 -5.11
C ILE A 127 7.22 -7.29 -4.15
N VAL A 128 6.30 -7.20 -3.18
CA VAL A 128 5.91 -8.30 -2.30
C VAL A 128 4.43 -8.63 -2.53
N VAL A 129 4.12 -9.83 -2.99
CA VAL A 129 2.73 -10.28 -3.07
C VAL A 129 2.32 -10.84 -1.71
N LYS A 130 1.20 -10.36 -1.16
CA LYS A 130 0.67 -10.81 0.13
C LYS A 130 -0.83 -11.09 0.04
N GLU A 131 -1.33 -11.94 0.92
CA GLU A 131 -2.77 -12.15 1.09
C GLU A 131 -3.26 -11.37 2.34
N THR A 132 -4.58 -11.27 2.59
CA THR A 132 -5.19 -10.48 3.67
C THR A 132 -5.86 -11.27 4.81
N GLY A 133 -5.66 -12.59 4.90
CA GLY A 133 -6.10 -13.44 6.02
C GLY A 133 -6.47 -14.90 5.72
N ASN A 134 -6.52 -15.31 4.45
CA ASN A 134 -6.96 -16.61 3.95
C ASN A 134 -5.83 -17.48 3.34
N GLY A 135 -4.64 -16.92 3.13
CA GLY A 135 -3.51 -17.62 2.52
C GLY A 135 -3.61 -17.75 0.99
N ILE A 136 -2.48 -18.08 0.36
CA ILE A 136 -2.32 -18.29 -1.09
C ILE A 136 -2.26 -19.79 -1.39
#